data_AF-A0A354F4U1-F1
#
_entry.id   AF-A0A354F4U1-F1
#
_cell.length_a   1.000
_cell.length_b   1.000
_cell.length_c   1.000
_cell.angle_alpha   90.00
_cell.angle_beta   90.00
_cell.angle_gamma   90.00
#
_symmetry.space_group_name_H-M   'P 1'
#
loop_
_entity.id
_entity.type
_entity.pdbx_description
1 polymer ?
#
loop_
_entity_poly.entity_id
_entity_poly.type
_entity_poly.pdbx_seq_one_letter_code
_entity_poly.pdbx_strand_id
1 'polypeptide(L)'
;MKLTAILRLAVPYTGIILSTREQSGLRDRLFHLGVSQISANSRTYPGGYTKNGDLSGNEGQFSVGDCRTTQEVIRDISKDGFSPSFCTACYRVGRTGKEFMEFARPGEIQKFCLPNSILSFKEYLLDYGDSEIRKIGDAVIQKQASQIEDIKIQAATIKKLEEIEKGKRDLYF
;
A
#
# COMPACT_ATOMS: atom_id res chain seq x y z
N MET A 1 -14.52 -12.57 -7.65
CA MET A 1 -14.50 -11.42 -8.61
C MET A 1 -15.82 -10.65 -8.64
N LYS A 2 -16.98 -11.23 -8.99
CA LYS A 2 -18.28 -10.51 -9.06
C LYS A 2 -18.63 -9.73 -7.79
N LEU A 3 -18.49 -10.37 -6.62
CA LEU A 3 -18.81 -9.75 -5.33
C LEU A 3 -17.93 -8.53 -5.05
N THR A 4 -16.63 -8.59 -5.34
CA THR A 4 -15.70 -7.47 -5.15
C THR A 4 -16.12 -6.24 -5.95
N ALA A 5 -16.49 -6.42 -7.21
CA ALA A 5 -16.98 -5.33 -8.06
C ALA A 5 -18.29 -4.74 -7.52
N ILE A 6 -19.24 -5.60 -7.09
CA ILE A 6 -20.49 -5.15 -6.46
C ILE A 6 -20.20 -4.33 -5.20
N LEU A 7 -19.30 -4.80 -4.31
CA LEU A 7 -18.94 -4.09 -3.09
C LEU A 7 -18.28 -2.74 -3.39
N ARG A 8 -17.35 -2.68 -4.35
CA ARG A 8 -16.71 -1.42 -4.76
C ARG A 8 -17.72 -0.41 -5.27
N LEU A 9 -18.77 -0.84 -5.97
CA LEU A 9 -19.84 0.03 -6.43
C LEU A 9 -20.84 0.41 -5.32
N ALA A 10 -21.20 -0.53 -4.44
CA ALA A 10 -22.21 -0.33 -3.41
C ALA A 10 -21.71 0.50 -2.22
N VAL A 11 -20.44 0.35 -1.85
CA VAL A 11 -19.81 1.04 -0.71
C VAL A 11 -18.46 1.67 -1.10
N PRO A 12 -18.46 2.69 -1.98
CA PRO A 12 -17.25 3.17 -2.68
C PRO A 12 -16.17 3.75 -1.77
N TYR A 13 -16.51 4.19 -0.56
CA TYR A 13 -15.57 4.75 0.41
C TYR A 13 -15.03 3.72 1.41
N THR A 14 -15.62 2.53 1.44
CA THR A 14 -15.19 1.45 2.32
C THR A 14 -14.00 0.73 1.70
N GLY A 15 -12.95 0.54 2.49
CA GLY A 15 -11.79 -0.23 2.07
C GLY A 15 -12.15 -1.71 1.87
N ILE A 16 -11.56 -2.34 0.85
CA ILE A 16 -11.69 -3.78 0.61
C ILE A 16 -10.32 -4.42 0.85
N ILE A 17 -10.28 -5.36 1.78
CA ILE A 17 -9.05 -6.05 2.22
C ILE A 17 -8.96 -7.41 1.54
N LEU A 18 -7.80 -7.70 0.93
CA LEU A 18 -7.50 -9.01 0.34
C LEU A 18 -6.30 -9.66 1.05
N SER A 19 -6.58 -10.77 1.73
CA SER A 19 -5.55 -11.54 2.44
C SER A 19 -4.75 -12.45 1.50
N THR A 20 -3.67 -13.05 2.02
CA THR A 20 -2.88 -14.10 1.35
C THR A 20 -3.57 -15.48 1.32
N ARG A 21 -4.87 -15.58 1.63
CA ARG A 21 -5.67 -16.80 1.39
C ARG A 21 -5.83 -17.11 -0.09
N GLU A 22 -5.91 -16.06 -0.90
CA GLU A 22 -6.07 -16.19 -2.35
C GLU A 22 -4.73 -16.39 -3.05
N GLN A 23 -4.74 -17.11 -4.16
CA GLN A 23 -3.56 -17.31 -5.01
C GLN A 23 -3.20 -16.03 -5.77
N SER A 24 -1.89 -15.82 -6.05
CA SER A 24 -1.36 -14.63 -6.73
C SER A 24 -2.15 -14.23 -7.97
N GLY A 25 -2.42 -15.16 -8.89
CA GLY A 25 -3.13 -14.87 -10.15
C GLY A 25 -4.57 -14.36 -9.95
N LEU A 26 -5.27 -14.78 -8.88
CA LEU A 26 -6.58 -14.20 -8.54
C LEU A 26 -6.41 -12.83 -7.88
N ARG A 27 -5.41 -12.67 -7.02
CA ARG A 27 -5.12 -11.40 -6.35
C ARG A 27 -4.83 -10.29 -7.35
N ASP A 28 -3.98 -10.56 -8.33
CA ASP A 28 -3.60 -9.60 -9.37
C ASP A 28 -4.82 -9.10 -10.14
N ARG A 29 -5.77 -10.00 -10.48
CA ARG A 29 -7.05 -9.61 -11.09
C ARG A 29 -7.95 -8.78 -10.17
N LEU A 30 -7.94 -9.05 -8.87
CA LEU A 30 -8.78 -8.35 -7.90
C LEU A 30 -8.26 -6.95 -7.57
N PHE A 31 -6.96 -6.67 -7.76
CA PHE A 31 -6.40 -5.32 -7.61
C PHE A 31 -7.10 -4.32 -8.54
N HIS A 32 -7.36 -4.72 -9.78
CA HIS A 32 -8.07 -3.92 -10.79
C HIS A 32 -9.58 -3.75 -10.53
N LEU A 33 -10.17 -4.50 -9.59
CA LEU A 33 -11.61 -4.49 -9.31
C LEU A 33 -12.01 -3.72 -8.05
N GLY A 34 -11.05 -3.11 -7.36
CA GLY A 34 -11.32 -2.24 -6.22
C GLY A 34 -10.87 -2.79 -4.87
N VAL A 35 -9.96 -3.75 -4.82
CA VAL A 35 -9.20 -4.02 -3.58
C VAL A 35 -8.36 -2.77 -3.26
N SER A 36 -8.35 -2.36 -1.99
CA SER A 36 -7.62 -1.17 -1.54
C SER A 36 -6.56 -1.46 -0.49
N GLN A 37 -6.56 -2.65 0.10
CA GLN A 37 -5.61 -3.08 1.11
C GLN A 37 -5.30 -4.56 0.94
N ILE A 38 -4.05 -4.93 1.16
CA ILE A 38 -3.60 -6.32 1.02
C ILE A 38 -2.63 -6.68 2.13
N SER A 39 -2.59 -7.97 2.49
CA SER A 39 -1.46 -8.51 3.25
C SER A 39 -0.40 -9.08 2.31
N ALA A 40 0.88 -9.06 2.67
CA ALA A 40 1.96 -9.65 1.89
C ALA A 40 2.89 -10.45 2.81
N ASN A 41 3.49 -11.53 2.29
CA ASN A 41 4.42 -12.39 3.04
C ASN A 41 3.91 -12.81 4.44
N SER A 42 2.63 -13.17 4.53
CA SER A 42 1.97 -13.42 5.81
C SER A 42 2.35 -14.78 6.40
N ARG A 43 2.61 -14.83 7.70
CA ARG A 43 2.81 -16.06 8.48
C ARG A 43 1.59 -16.24 9.40
N THR A 44 0.87 -17.35 9.22
CA THR A 44 -0.47 -17.56 9.79
C THR A 44 -0.47 -18.43 11.05
N TYR A 45 0.72 -18.72 11.59
CA TYR A 45 0.93 -19.50 12.80
C TYR A 45 1.71 -18.66 13.84
N PRO A 46 1.46 -18.86 15.15
CA PRO A 46 2.20 -18.18 16.21
C PRO A 46 3.71 -18.36 16.06
N GLY A 47 4.47 -17.27 16.18
CA GLY A 47 5.94 -17.29 16.05
C GLY A 47 6.46 -17.41 14.61
N GLY A 48 5.61 -17.40 13.59
CA GLY A 48 6.03 -17.71 12.21
C GLY A 48 6.98 -16.74 11.51
N TYR A 49 7.27 -15.58 12.11
CA TYR A 49 8.29 -14.65 11.62
C TYR A 49 9.67 -14.82 12.31
N THR A 50 9.81 -15.77 13.24
CA THR A 50 11.10 -16.03 13.91
C THR A 50 12.09 -16.75 12.98
N LYS A 51 13.39 -16.44 13.11
CA LYS A 51 14.47 -17.02 12.28
C LYS A 51 14.61 -18.54 12.44
N ASN A 52 14.25 -19.07 13.61
CA ASN A 52 14.35 -20.49 13.94
C ASN A 52 13.05 -21.25 13.62
N GLY A 53 12.21 -20.69 12.73
CA GLY A 53 10.84 -21.11 12.46
C GLY A 53 10.66 -22.61 12.61
N ASP A 54 10.12 -23.00 13.76
CA ASP A 54 9.89 -24.39 14.05
C ASP A 54 8.74 -24.82 13.12
N LEU A 55 9.11 -25.50 12.04
CA LEU A 55 8.18 -26.10 11.09
C LEU A 55 7.50 -27.34 11.71
N SER A 56 7.90 -27.74 12.92
CA SER A 56 7.32 -28.88 13.64
C SER A 56 6.06 -28.46 14.42
N GLY A 57 4.99 -28.17 13.68
CA GLY A 57 3.69 -27.81 14.25
C GLY A 57 2.77 -27.16 13.21
N ASN A 58 2.62 -27.82 12.06
CA ASN A 58 1.98 -27.34 10.82
C ASN A 58 0.45 -27.08 10.93
N GLU A 59 0.00 -26.22 11.84
CA GLU A 59 -1.40 -25.75 11.85
C GLU A 59 -1.46 -24.23 11.97
N GLY A 60 -1.14 -23.54 10.88
CA GLY A 60 -1.53 -22.14 10.73
C GLY A 60 -3.05 -21.99 10.73
N GLN A 61 -3.57 -20.84 11.16
CA GLN A 61 -5.01 -20.55 11.17
C GLN A 61 -5.67 -20.80 9.79
N PHE A 62 -4.90 -20.64 8.71
CA PHE A 62 -5.27 -21.00 7.36
C PHE A 62 -4.02 -21.24 6.50
N SER A 63 -4.22 -21.94 5.39
CA SER A 63 -3.19 -22.14 4.36
C SER A 63 -2.96 -20.86 3.56
N VAL A 64 -1.69 -20.50 3.35
CA VAL A 64 -1.29 -19.33 2.57
C VAL A 64 -1.33 -19.68 1.08
N GLY A 65 -2.19 -19.00 0.32
CA GLY A 65 -2.32 -19.14 -1.13
C GLY A 65 -1.33 -18.31 -1.94
N ASP A 66 -0.81 -17.22 -1.36
CA ASP A 66 0.24 -16.39 -1.97
C ASP A 66 1.45 -16.29 -1.03
N CYS A 67 2.49 -17.05 -1.37
CA CYS A 67 3.73 -17.18 -0.62
C CYS A 67 4.82 -16.20 -1.07
N ARG A 68 4.52 -15.28 -2.00
CA ARG A 68 5.46 -14.26 -2.44
C ARG A 68 5.94 -13.41 -1.26
N THR A 69 7.22 -13.08 -1.29
CA THR A 69 7.83 -12.11 -0.38
C THR A 69 7.23 -10.72 -0.58
N THR A 70 7.39 -9.85 0.41
CA THR A 70 6.91 -8.47 0.33
C THR A 70 7.52 -7.73 -0.86
N GLN A 71 8.81 -7.96 -1.15
CA GLN A 71 9.48 -7.34 -2.30
C GLN A 71 8.91 -7.82 -3.63
N GLU A 72 8.62 -9.12 -3.79
CA GLU A 72 7.98 -9.65 -5.00
C GLU A 72 6.60 -9.05 -5.23
N VAL A 73 5.76 -8.99 -4.18
CA VAL A 73 4.42 -8.40 -4.28
C VAL A 73 4.50 -6.92 -4.67
N ILE A 74 5.39 -6.14 -4.06
CA ILE A 74 5.57 -4.72 -4.37
C ILE A 74 6.10 -4.55 -5.79
N ARG A 75 7.06 -5.37 -6.21
CA ARG A 75 7.62 -5.33 -7.58
C ARG A 75 6.51 -5.56 -8.61
N ASP A 76 5.68 -6.58 -8.43
CA ASP A 76 4.61 -6.92 -9.36
C ASP A 76 3.54 -5.81 -9.42
N ILE A 77 3.10 -5.31 -8.26
CA ILE A 77 2.11 -4.23 -8.16
C ILE A 77 2.64 -2.94 -8.82
N SER A 78 3.91 -2.62 -8.60
CA SER A 78 4.54 -1.44 -9.22
C SER A 78 4.75 -1.60 -10.73
N LYS A 79 5.07 -2.81 -11.22
CA LYS A 79 5.13 -3.10 -12.67
C LYS A 79 3.77 -2.93 -13.35
N ASP A 80 2.69 -3.23 -12.63
CA ASP A 80 1.31 -3.05 -13.09
C ASP A 80 0.81 -1.58 -12.96
N GLY A 81 1.69 -0.66 -12.53
CA GLY A 81 1.44 0.78 -12.49
C GLY A 81 0.74 1.30 -11.23
N PHE A 82 0.50 0.44 -10.24
CA PHE A 82 -0.02 0.85 -8.93
C PHE A 82 1.09 1.41 -8.05
N SER A 83 0.70 2.24 -7.07
CA SER A 83 1.58 2.77 -6.02
C SER A 83 1.35 2.03 -4.71
N PRO A 84 2.27 1.15 -4.27
CA PRO A 84 2.27 0.61 -2.92
C PRO A 84 2.26 1.73 -1.87
N SER A 85 1.62 1.51 -0.73
CA SER A 85 1.49 2.54 0.31
C SER A 85 1.56 1.91 1.69
N PHE A 86 2.32 2.54 2.58
CA PHE A 86 2.41 2.20 4.00
C PHE A 86 1.88 3.35 4.88
N CYS A 87 1.03 4.19 4.30
CA CYS A 87 0.49 5.37 4.95
C CYS A 87 -0.33 5.03 6.20
N THR A 88 -0.06 5.76 7.28
CA THR A 88 -0.82 5.74 8.53
C THR A 88 -1.29 7.15 8.94
N ALA A 89 -1.19 8.13 8.03
CA ALA A 89 -1.40 9.56 8.31
C ALA A 89 -2.78 9.86 8.92
N CYS A 90 -3.86 9.25 8.40
CA CYS A 90 -5.21 9.48 8.90
C CYS A 90 -5.32 9.21 10.41
N TYR A 91 -4.65 8.17 10.90
CA TYR A 91 -4.61 7.87 12.33
C TYR A 91 -3.88 8.96 13.11
N ARG A 92 -2.70 9.39 12.64
CA ARG A 92 -1.86 10.40 13.32
C ARG A 92 -2.52 11.76 13.44
N VAL A 93 -3.31 12.15 12.45
CA VAL A 93 -4.00 13.45 12.43
C VAL A 93 -5.46 13.39 12.87
N GLY A 94 -5.91 12.25 13.41
CA GLY A 94 -7.26 12.09 13.94
C GLY A 94 -8.38 12.01 12.88
N ARG A 95 -8.05 11.79 11.60
CA ARG A 95 -9.03 11.54 10.53
C ARG A 95 -9.57 10.11 10.64
N THR A 96 -10.44 9.89 11.60
CA THR A 96 -11.13 8.61 11.84
C THR A 96 -12.64 8.79 11.70
N GLY A 97 -13.41 7.71 11.66
CA GLY A 97 -14.88 7.77 11.70
C GLY A 97 -15.51 8.79 10.73
N LYS A 98 -16.19 9.80 11.30
CA LYS A 98 -16.91 10.82 10.54
C LYS A 98 -15.95 11.79 9.84
N GLU A 99 -14.87 12.19 10.51
CA GLU A 99 -13.85 13.10 9.98
C GLU A 99 -13.22 12.53 8.71
N PHE A 100 -12.93 11.22 8.66
CA PHE A 100 -12.47 10.59 7.43
C PHE A 100 -13.50 10.72 6.29
N MET A 101 -14.77 10.44 6.58
CA MET A 101 -15.85 10.44 5.59
C MET A 101 -16.20 11.83 5.07
N GLU A 102 -15.86 12.90 5.80
CA GLU A 102 -15.98 14.29 5.34
C GLU A 102 -15.00 14.62 4.21
N PHE A 103 -13.82 13.99 4.18
CA PHE A 103 -12.87 14.12 3.07
C PHE A 103 -13.09 13.08 1.98
N ALA A 104 -13.48 11.84 2.34
CA ALA A 104 -13.61 10.75 1.38
C ALA A 104 -14.79 10.96 0.42
N ARG A 105 -15.97 11.34 0.94
CA ARG A 105 -17.19 11.51 0.14
C ARG A 105 -17.11 12.57 -0.97
N PRO A 106 -16.53 13.76 -0.74
CA PRO A 106 -16.37 14.74 -1.81
C PRO A 106 -15.18 14.44 -2.74
N GLY A 107 -14.42 13.35 -2.51
CA GLY A 107 -13.22 13.02 -3.29
C GLY A 107 -11.95 13.78 -2.86
N GLU A 108 -12.06 14.64 -1.86
CA GLU A 108 -10.96 15.46 -1.33
C GLU A 108 -9.84 14.63 -0.68
N ILE A 109 -10.15 13.41 -0.24
CA ILE A 109 -9.18 12.51 0.40
C ILE A 109 -7.94 12.23 -0.49
N GLN A 110 -8.09 12.28 -1.82
CA GLN A 110 -6.98 12.06 -2.75
C GLN A 110 -5.86 13.09 -2.63
N LYS A 111 -6.19 14.32 -2.18
CA LYS A 111 -5.22 15.39 -1.88
C LYS A 111 -4.24 15.00 -0.78
N PHE A 112 -4.58 13.99 0.02
CA PHE A 112 -3.74 13.47 1.10
C PHE A 112 -3.23 12.06 0.78
N CYS A 113 -4.10 11.17 0.29
CA CYS A 113 -3.74 9.77 0.04
C CYS A 113 -2.65 9.61 -1.00
N LEU A 114 -2.72 10.35 -2.12
CA LEU A 114 -1.72 10.24 -3.19
C LEU A 114 -0.34 10.71 -2.71
N PRO A 115 -0.17 11.93 -2.15
CA PRO A 115 1.09 12.34 -1.57
C PRO A 115 1.63 11.39 -0.50
N ASN A 116 0.78 10.95 0.44
CA ASN A 116 1.23 10.06 1.51
C ASN A 116 1.63 8.67 0.99
N SER A 117 1.01 8.18 -0.09
CA SER A 117 1.45 6.94 -0.75
C SER A 117 2.85 7.09 -1.31
N ILE A 118 3.15 8.21 -1.97
CA ILE A 118 4.46 8.51 -2.53
C ILE A 118 5.53 8.58 -1.45
N LEU A 119 5.26 9.30 -0.36
CA LEU A 119 6.22 9.47 0.74
C LEU A 119 6.53 8.14 1.42
N SER A 120 5.50 7.41 1.85
CA SER A 120 5.69 6.11 2.52
C SER A 120 6.30 5.05 1.60
N PHE A 121 6.04 5.11 0.29
CA PHE A 121 6.69 4.22 -0.66
C PHE A 121 8.16 4.56 -0.84
N LYS A 122 8.54 5.85 -0.90
CA LYS A 122 9.95 6.26 -0.97
C LYS A 122 10.73 5.78 0.25
N GLU A 123 10.15 5.88 1.44
CA GLU A 123 10.75 5.33 2.67
C GLU A 123 10.99 3.83 2.54
N TYR A 124 10.00 3.07 2.08
CA TYR A 124 10.16 1.64 1.84
C TYR A 124 11.31 1.33 0.86
N LEU A 125 11.41 2.06 -0.25
CA LEU A 125 12.45 1.85 -1.26
C LEU A 125 13.86 2.11 -0.69
N LEU A 126 14.03 3.15 0.12
CA LEU A 126 15.30 3.49 0.74
C LEU A 126 15.71 2.49 1.81
N ASP A 127 14.75 2.04 2.63
CA ASP A 127 15.04 1.22 3.81
C ASP A 127 15.09 -0.28 3.50
N TYR A 128 14.30 -0.75 2.53
CA TYR A 128 14.11 -2.18 2.25
C TYR A 128 14.24 -2.59 0.79
N GLY A 129 14.23 -1.63 -0.14
CA GLY A 129 14.26 -1.89 -1.58
C GLY A 129 15.63 -2.30 -2.09
N ASP A 130 15.66 -3.32 -2.96
CA ASP A 130 16.82 -3.66 -3.80
C ASP A 130 17.00 -2.67 -4.98
N SER A 131 18.04 -2.87 -5.79
CA SER A 131 18.33 -1.97 -6.92
C SER A 131 17.24 -1.98 -8.01
N GLU A 132 16.59 -3.12 -8.26
CA GLU A 132 15.55 -3.24 -9.29
C GLU A 132 14.27 -2.52 -8.84
N ILE A 133 13.81 -2.80 -7.63
CA ILE A 133 12.56 -2.24 -7.10
C ILE A 133 12.68 -0.74 -6.84
N ARG A 134 13.87 -0.25 -6.48
CA ARG A 134 14.14 1.21 -6.41
C ARG A 134 13.92 1.86 -7.76
N LYS A 135 14.49 1.31 -8.84
CA LYS A 135 14.33 1.86 -10.19
C LYS A 135 12.86 1.88 -10.63
N ILE A 136 12.14 0.78 -10.43
CA ILE A 136 10.71 0.68 -10.79
C ILE A 136 9.88 1.64 -9.92
N GLY A 137 10.13 1.64 -8.61
CA GLY A 137 9.42 2.45 -7.64
C GLY A 137 9.62 3.95 -7.84
N ASP A 138 10.85 4.40 -8.14
CA ASP A 138 11.13 5.81 -8.44
C ASP A 138 10.37 6.26 -9.71
N ALA A 139 10.27 5.40 -10.73
CA ALA A 139 9.48 5.70 -11.93
C ALA A 139 7.96 5.80 -11.61
N VAL A 140 7.43 4.93 -10.74
CA VAL A 140 6.05 5.03 -10.25
C VAL A 140 5.86 6.31 -9.46
N ILE A 141 6.75 6.64 -8.53
CA ILE A 141 6.71 7.86 -7.72
C ILE A 141 6.69 9.10 -8.62
N GLN A 142 7.57 9.18 -9.61
CA GLN A 142 7.63 10.31 -10.53
C GLN A 142 6.31 10.47 -11.30
N LYS A 143 5.77 9.37 -11.83
CA LYS A 143 4.47 9.37 -12.53
C LYS A 143 3.35 9.85 -11.61
N GLN A 144 3.26 9.30 -10.40
CA GLN A 144 2.22 9.63 -9.42
C GLN A 144 2.34 11.08 -8.91
N ALA A 145 3.56 11.59 -8.69
CA ALA A 145 3.80 12.97 -8.29
C ALA A 145 3.34 13.96 -9.37
N SER A 146 3.48 13.60 -10.66
CA SER A 146 2.99 14.43 -11.77
C SER A 146 1.46 14.50 -11.86
N GLN A 147 0.75 13.57 -11.22
CA GLN A 147 -0.72 13.53 -11.18
C GLN A 147 -1.32 14.36 -10.02
N ILE A 148 -0.49 14.93 -9.15
CA ILE A 148 -0.96 15.83 -8.10
C ILE A 148 -1.34 17.16 -8.74
N GLU A 149 -2.65 17.43 -8.85
CA GLU A 149 -3.19 18.63 -9.50
C GLU A 149 -2.92 19.92 -8.70
N ASP A 150 -2.94 19.84 -7.38
CA ASP A 150 -2.67 21.00 -6.51
C ASP A 150 -1.16 21.27 -6.44
N ILE A 151 -0.73 22.36 -7.10
CA ILE A 151 0.67 22.79 -7.20
C ILE A 151 1.33 22.96 -5.82
N LYS A 152 0.59 23.43 -4.81
CA LYS A 152 1.14 23.62 -3.46
C LYS A 152 1.41 22.27 -2.80
N ILE A 153 0.48 21.32 -2.95
CA ILE A 153 0.64 19.96 -2.44
C ILE A 153 1.76 19.24 -3.20
N GLN A 154 1.83 19.40 -4.51
CA GLN A 154 2.90 18.82 -5.33
C GLN A 154 4.28 19.31 -4.89
N ALA A 155 4.45 20.63 -4.75
CA ALA A 155 5.69 21.24 -4.27
C ALA A 155 6.06 20.78 -2.86
N ALA A 156 5.08 20.71 -1.95
CA ALA A 156 5.29 20.19 -0.59
C ALA A 156 5.67 18.71 -0.59
N THR A 157 5.13 17.91 -1.51
CA THR A 157 5.45 16.49 -1.67
C THR A 157 6.89 16.31 -2.12
N ILE A 158 7.31 17.07 -3.14
CA ILE A 158 8.71 17.06 -3.63
C ILE A 158 9.67 17.44 -2.52
N LYS A 159 9.38 18.52 -1.77
CA LYS A 159 10.20 18.93 -0.63
C LYS A 159 10.32 17.83 0.42
N LYS A 160 9.22 17.17 0.78
CA LYS A 160 9.23 16.06 1.74
C LYS A 160 10.00 14.83 1.22
N LEU A 161 9.95 14.54 -0.08
CA LEU A 161 10.77 13.50 -0.70
C LEU A 161 12.28 13.78 -0.52
N GLU A 162 12.72 15.00 -0.76
CA GLU A 162 14.11 15.39 -0.53
C GLU A 162 14.51 15.25 0.95
N GLU A 163 13.60 15.56 1.87
CA GLU A 163 13.84 15.37 3.31
C GLU A 163 13.94 13.89 3.68
N ILE A 164 13.15 13.01 3.04
CA ILE A 164 13.22 11.56 3.22
C ILE A 164 14.55 10.99 2.72
N GLU A 165 15.02 11.47 1.56
CA GLU A 165 16.34 11.09 1.03
C GLU A 165 17.49 11.52 1.94
N LYS A 166 17.31 12.62 2.69
CA LYS A 166 18.23 13.08 3.74
C LYS A 166 18.08 12.34 5.08
N GLY A 167 17.22 11.34 5.15
CA GLY A 167 17.07 10.47 6.32
C GLY A 167 15.88 10.80 7.23
N LYS A 168 15.05 11.81 6.93
CA LYS A 168 13.79 11.99 7.68
C LYS A 168 12.83 10.83 7.37
N ARG A 169 12.00 10.49 8.34
CA ARG A 169 10.98 9.44 8.22
C ARG A 169 9.67 9.92 8.79
N ASP A 170 8.58 9.23 8.44
CA ASP A 170 7.22 9.47 8.90
C ASP A 170 6.73 10.89 8.56
N LEU A 171 7.00 11.34 7.32
CA LEU A 171 6.45 12.60 6.81
C LEU A 171 5.09 12.36 6.16
N TYR A 172 4.09 13.16 6.54
CA TYR A 172 2.72 13.01 6.05
C TYR A 172 1.98 14.33 5.92
N PHE A 173 0.85 14.29 5.22
CA PHE A 173 -0.18 15.34 5.10
C PHE A 173 -1.42 14.94 5.87
#